data_AF-A0A6M3IHA0-F1
#
_entry.id   AF-A0A6M3IHA0-F1
#
_cell.length_a   1.000
_cell.length_b   1.000
_cell.length_c   1.000
_cell.angle_alpha   90.00
_cell.angle_beta   90.00
_cell.angle_gamma   90.00
#
_symmetry.space_group_name_H-M   'P 1'
#
loop_
_entity.id
_entity.type
_entity.pdbx_description
1 polymer ?
#
loop_
_entity_poly.entity_id
_entity_poly.type
_entity_poly.pdbx_seq_one_letter_code
_entity_poly.pdbx_strand_id
1 'polypeptide(L)'
;MAVNFVTEITTPGQEVYYRYVNNFGSLVLERFPAIRKTRCGVWLKVGDEEKLVINSAMKRFAYPTREEALVNFIKRTERHIMLARFNLECTEIALRSAIRAQQREQDDTD
;
A
#
# COMPACT_ATOMS: atom_id res chain seq x y z
N MET A 1 -1.37 19.84 -10.10
CA MET A 1 -0.64 18.82 -10.88
C MET A 1 -1.67 17.91 -11.51
N ALA A 2 -1.79 17.94 -12.83
CA ALA A 2 -2.75 17.10 -13.56
C ALA A 2 -2.24 15.66 -13.56
N VAL A 3 -3.05 14.74 -13.03
CA VAL A 3 -2.76 13.31 -13.09
C VAL A 3 -3.22 12.82 -14.47
N ASN A 4 -2.27 12.51 -15.35
CA ASN A 4 -2.57 11.95 -16.66
C ASN A 4 -3.22 10.58 -16.47
N PHE A 5 -4.53 10.49 -16.66
CA PHE A 5 -5.24 9.23 -16.77
C PHE A 5 -4.90 8.61 -18.11
N VAL A 6 -3.84 7.79 -18.16
CA VAL A 6 -3.61 6.91 -19.29
C VAL A 6 -4.68 5.82 -19.22
N THR A 7 -5.77 6.03 -19.94
CA THR A 7 -6.75 4.96 -20.21
C THR A 7 -6.11 4.01 -21.21
N GLU A 8 -5.30 3.06 -20.70
CA GLU A 8 -4.77 1.97 -21.54
C GLU A 8 -5.94 1.14 -22.06
N ILE A 9 -6.00 1.04 -23.38
CA ILE A 9 -7.00 0.25 -24.12
C ILE A 9 -6.69 -1.22 -23.84
N THR A 10 -7.51 -1.87 -22.99
CA THR A 10 -7.42 -3.32 -22.80
C THR A 10 -7.83 -4.02 -24.10
N THR A 11 -6.97 -4.90 -24.61
CA THR A 11 -7.30 -5.71 -25.78
C THR A 11 -8.43 -6.68 -25.41
N PRO A 12 -9.44 -6.92 -26.27
CA PRO A 12 -10.48 -7.91 -25.98
C PRO A 12 -9.88 -9.28 -25.63
N GLY A 13 -10.25 -9.82 -24.47
CA GLY A 13 -9.74 -11.12 -23.97
C GLY A 13 -8.44 -11.04 -23.17
N GLN A 14 -7.86 -9.85 -22.98
CA GLN A 14 -6.68 -9.67 -22.15
C GLN A 14 -7.03 -9.83 -20.66
N GLU A 15 -6.31 -10.71 -19.96
CA GLU A 15 -6.52 -10.90 -18.52
C GLU A 15 -6.03 -9.67 -17.74
N VAL A 16 -6.81 -9.29 -16.72
CA VAL A 16 -6.57 -8.09 -15.91
C VAL A 16 -6.45 -8.49 -14.45
N TYR A 17 -5.46 -7.90 -13.78
CA TYR A 17 -5.28 -8.01 -12.33
C TYR A 17 -5.69 -6.71 -11.65
N TYR A 18 -6.15 -6.83 -10.41
CA TYR A 18 -6.77 -5.77 -9.66
C TYR A 18 -5.98 -5.46 -8.39
N ARG A 19 -5.92 -4.19 -8.02
CA ARG A 19 -5.40 -3.77 -6.72
C ARG A 19 -6.23 -2.59 -6.23
N TYR A 20 -6.73 -2.69 -5.01
CA TYR A 20 -7.27 -1.52 -4.34
C TYR A 20 -6.15 -0.72 -3.69
N VAL A 21 -6.24 0.61 -3.81
CA VAL A 21 -5.31 1.57 -3.22
C VAL A 21 -6.08 2.65 -2.48
N ASN A 22 -5.41 3.25 -1.50
CA ASN A 22 -5.89 4.46 -0.85
C ASN A 22 -5.31 5.64 -1.63
N ASN A 23 -6.19 6.45 -2.20
CA ASN A 23 -5.86 7.71 -2.83
C ASN A 23 -6.47 8.84 -2.00
N PHE A 24 -5.65 9.47 -1.14
CA PHE A 24 -6.07 10.58 -0.26
C PHE A 24 -7.36 10.31 0.54
N GLY A 25 -7.48 9.11 1.11
CA GLY A 25 -8.65 8.69 1.90
C GLY A 25 -9.76 8.02 1.10
N SER A 26 -9.67 8.04 -0.24
CA SER A 26 -10.64 7.36 -1.11
C SER A 26 -10.15 5.99 -1.56
N LEU A 27 -11.05 5.01 -1.60
CA LEU A 27 -10.78 3.67 -2.11
C LEU A 27 -10.83 3.69 -3.64
N VAL A 28 -9.70 3.41 -4.29
CA VAL A 28 -9.59 3.39 -5.76
C VAL A 28 -9.20 1.99 -6.23
N LEU A 29 -9.82 1.53 -7.31
CA LEU A 29 -9.49 0.27 -7.97
C LEU A 29 -8.55 0.51 -9.15
N GLU A 30 -7.32 0.04 -9.03
CA GLU A 30 -6.35 -0.01 -10.13
C GLU A 30 -6.48 -1.33 -10.90
N ARG A 31 -6.20 -1.27 -12.20
CA ARG A 31 -6.27 -2.40 -13.13
C ARG A 31 -4.94 -2.53 -13.86
N PHE A 32 -4.43 -3.75 -13.94
CA PHE A 32 -3.13 -4.05 -14.53
C PHE A 32 -3.30 -5.13 -15.59
N PRO A 33 -3.04 -4.81 -16.87
CA PRO A 33 -3.06 -5.81 -17.91
C PRO A 33 -1.94 -6.84 -17.70
N ALA A 34 -2.26 -8.13 -17.86
CA ALA A 34 -1.26 -9.16 -17.96
C ALA A 34 -0.55 -9.08 -19.33
N ILE A 35 0.78 -9.06 -19.31
CA ILE A 35 1.64 -9.05 -20.50
C ILE A 35 2.07 -10.48 -20.83
N ARG A 36 2.49 -11.24 -19.81
CA ARG A 36 3.03 -12.59 -19.97
C ARG A 36 2.68 -13.46 -18.77
N LYS A 37 2.23 -14.69 -19.05
CA LYS A 37 2.08 -15.74 -18.04
C LYS A 37 3.23 -16.73 -18.07
N THR A 38 3.60 -17.19 -16.89
CA THR A 38 4.50 -18.31 -16.69
C THR A 38 3.84 -19.30 -15.74
N ARG A 39 4.41 -20.50 -15.59
CA ARG A 39 3.90 -21.47 -14.60
C ARG A 39 3.88 -20.89 -13.17
N CYS A 40 4.85 -20.04 -12.84
CA CYS A 40 5.07 -19.57 -11.48
C CYS A 40 4.39 -18.23 -11.17
N GLY A 41 3.98 -17.48 -12.19
CA GLY A 41 3.48 -16.12 -12.00
C GLY A 41 3.12 -15.40 -13.28
N VAL A 42 2.65 -14.17 -13.12
CA VAL A 42 2.16 -13.30 -14.20
C VAL A 42 2.90 -11.97 -14.17
N TRP A 43 3.39 -11.55 -15.33
CA TRP A 43 3.98 -10.24 -15.55
C TRP A 43 2.87 -9.25 -15.90
N LEU A 44 2.79 -8.16 -15.15
CA LEU A 44 1.79 -7.10 -15.29
C LEU A 44 2.43 -5.82 -15.81
N LYS A 45 1.72 -5.08 -16.65
CA LYS A 45 2.07 -3.70 -17.01
C LYS A 45 1.65 -2.77 -15.88
N VAL A 46 2.57 -1.97 -15.35
CA VAL A 46 2.35 -1.04 -14.24
C VAL A 46 2.94 0.32 -14.62
N GLY A 47 2.13 1.16 -15.28
CA GLY A 47 2.66 2.36 -15.94
C GLY A 47 3.69 1.95 -16.99
N ASP A 48 4.86 2.58 -16.99
CA ASP A 48 5.93 2.25 -17.94
C ASP A 48 6.70 0.97 -17.56
N GLU A 49 6.55 0.48 -16.33
CA GLU A 49 7.29 -0.67 -15.82
C GLU A 49 6.54 -2.01 -15.96
N GLU A 50 7.28 -3.11 -15.81
CA GLU A 50 6.72 -4.45 -15.69
C GLU A 50 6.90 -5.00 -14.27
N LYS A 51 5.88 -5.69 -13.75
CA LYS A 51 5.92 -6.28 -12.41
C LYS A 51 5.52 -7.75 -12.41
N LEU A 52 6.39 -8.61 -11.90
CA LEU A 52 6.07 -10.02 -11.70
C LEU A 52 5.22 -10.22 -10.43
N VAL A 53 4.09 -10.88 -10.59
CA VAL A 53 3.25 -11.40 -9.52
C VAL A 53 3.40 -12.91 -9.45
N ILE A 54 3.97 -13.41 -8.36
CA ILE A 54 4.12 -14.85 -8.12
C ILE A 54 2.79 -15.42 -7.65
N ASN A 55 2.33 -16.50 -8.29
CA ASN A 55 1.04 -17.12 -7.99
C ASN A 55 0.97 -17.70 -6.58
N SER A 56 2.07 -18.22 -6.03
CA SER A 56 2.11 -18.78 -4.68
C SER A 56 2.40 -17.75 -3.58
N ALA A 57 2.67 -16.49 -3.93
CA ALA A 57 3.03 -15.48 -2.93
C ALA A 57 1.82 -15.15 -2.04
N MET A 58 2.05 -15.15 -0.72
CA MET A 58 1.02 -14.79 0.27
C MET A 58 0.65 -13.30 0.20
N LYS A 59 1.60 -12.44 -0.18
CA LYS A 59 1.40 -11.01 -0.38
C LYS A 59 1.69 -10.65 -1.84
N ARG A 60 0.66 -10.74 -2.68
CA ARG A 60 0.75 -10.39 -4.09
C ARG A 60 0.61 -8.89 -4.27
N PHE A 61 1.20 -8.37 -5.35
CA PHE A 61 1.04 -6.96 -5.71
C PHE A 61 -0.38 -6.65 -6.20
N ALA A 62 -0.92 -7.52 -7.04
CA ALA A 62 -2.29 -7.44 -7.58
C ALA A 62 -2.90 -8.84 -7.66
N TYR A 63 -4.22 -8.90 -7.83
CA TYR A 63 -5.02 -10.13 -7.71
C TYR A 63 -5.89 -10.39 -8.95
N PRO A 64 -6.13 -11.65 -9.35
CA PRO A 64 -6.99 -12.00 -10.47
C PRO A 64 -8.43 -11.48 -10.36
N THR A 65 -8.95 -11.31 -9.15
CA THR A 65 -10.33 -10.86 -8.92
C THR A 65 -10.40 -9.60 -8.06
N ARG A 66 -11.51 -8.85 -8.18
CA ARG A 66 -11.74 -7.65 -7.36
C ARG A 66 -11.94 -8.02 -5.90
N GLU A 67 -12.58 -9.14 -5.63
CA GLU A 67 -12.88 -9.64 -4.30
C GLU A 67 -11.60 -9.98 -3.55
N GLU A 68 -10.68 -10.72 -4.19
CA GLU A 68 -9.37 -11.02 -3.62
C GLU A 68 -8.55 -9.75 -3.35
N ALA A 69 -8.56 -8.80 -4.31
CA ALA A 69 -7.91 -7.52 -4.15
C ALA A 69 -8.48 -6.71 -2.97
N LEU A 70 -9.79 -6.76 -2.76
CA LEU A 70 -10.48 -6.05 -1.68
C LEU A 70 -10.11 -6.65 -0.32
N VAL A 71 -10.17 -7.98 -0.19
CA VAL A 71 -9.76 -8.69 1.03
C VAL A 71 -8.31 -8.38 1.37
N ASN A 72 -7.42 -8.35 0.38
CA ASN A 72 -6.03 -7.96 0.61
C ASN A 72 -5.91 -6.51 1.09
N PHE A 73 -6.65 -5.58 0.49
CA PHE A 73 -6.63 -4.18 0.88
C PHE A 73 -7.08 -3.97 2.32
N ILE A 74 -8.16 -4.63 2.74
CA ILE A 74 -8.64 -4.59 4.12
C ILE A 74 -7.54 -5.06 5.07
N LYS A 75 -6.99 -6.26 4.87
CA LYS A 75 -5.92 -6.82 5.71
C LYS A 75 -4.68 -5.94 5.78
N ARG A 76 -4.28 -5.36 4.64
CA ARG A 76 -3.13 -4.43 4.59
C ARG A 76 -3.42 -3.14 5.37
N THR A 77 -4.63 -2.62 5.26
CA THR A 77 -5.06 -1.38 5.92
C THR A 77 -5.19 -1.58 7.43
N GLU A 78 -5.77 -2.69 7.89
CA GLU A 78 -5.80 -3.08 9.31
C GLU A 78 -4.39 -3.12 9.90
N ARG A 79 -3.45 -3.77 9.19
CA ARG A 79 -2.04 -3.81 9.60
C ARG A 79 -1.42 -2.42 9.64
N HIS A 80 -1.71 -1.56 8.68
CA HIS A 80 -1.20 -0.17 8.69
C HIS A 80 -1.76 0.62 9.87
N ILE A 81 -3.05 0.48 10.20
CA ILE A 81 -3.66 1.11 11.37
C ILE A 81 -2.97 0.66 12.65
N MET A 82 -2.73 -0.65 12.81
CA MET A 82 -2.01 -1.19 13.96
C MET A 82 -0.62 -0.56 14.09
N LEU A 83 0.16 -0.55 13.02
CA LEU A 83 1.52 0.03 13.02
C LEU A 83 1.50 1.53 13.29
N ALA A 84 0.55 2.27 12.72
CA ALA A 84 0.40 3.70 12.93
C ALA A 84 0.07 4.03 14.40
N ARG A 85 -0.84 3.26 15.02
CA ARG A 85 -1.15 3.40 16.45
C ARG A 85 0.05 3.15 17.33
N PHE A 86 0.80 2.08 17.07
CA PHE A 86 2.03 1.78 17.80
C PHE A 86 3.06 2.91 17.66
N ASN A 87 3.29 3.40 16.45
CA ASN A 87 4.23 4.50 16.22
C ASN A 87 3.79 5.79 16.91
N LEU A 88 2.49 6.10 16.91
CA LEU A 88 1.92 7.24 17.63
C LEU A 88 2.20 7.13 19.13
N GLU A 89 1.90 5.97 19.73
CA GLU A 89 2.15 5.72 21.15
C GLU A 89 3.64 5.89 21.51
N CYS A 90 4.55 5.30 20.73
CA CYS A 90 5.99 5.49 20.94
C CYS A 90 6.40 6.96 20.85
N THR A 91 5.84 7.70 19.91
CA THR A 91 6.14 9.12 19.70
C THR A 91 5.62 9.97 20.87
N GLU A 92 4.42 9.69 21.37
CA GLU A 92 3.85 10.35 22.56
C GLU A 92 4.67 10.06 23.82
N ILE A 93 5.16 8.83 24.00
CA ILE A 93 6.07 8.48 25.09
C ILE A 93 7.37 9.28 24.99
N ALA A 94 8.00 9.32 23.81
CA ALA A 94 9.23 10.07 23.60
C ALA A 94 9.05 11.56 23.90
N LEU A 95 7.95 12.17 23.44
CA LEU A 95 7.63 13.58 23.71
C LEU A 95 7.48 13.83 25.22
N ARG A 96 6.74 12.98 25.94
CA ARG A 96 6.58 13.12 27.40
C ARG A 96 7.92 13.01 28.13
N SER A 97 8.79 12.11 27.71
CA SER A 97 10.13 11.97 28.30
C SER A 97 10.98 13.21 28.05
N ALA A 98 10.93 13.78 26.84
CA ALA A 98 11.65 15.01 26.51
C ALA A 98 11.17 16.21 27.33
N ILE A 99 9.85 16.39 27.48
CA ILE A 99 9.27 17.46 28.31
C ILE A 99 9.74 17.35 29.77
N ARG A 100 9.75 16.14 30.33
CA ARG A 100 10.23 15.91 31.71
C ARG A 100 11.72 16.20 31.86
N ALA A 101 12.53 15.90 30.85
CA ALA A 101 13.95 16.21 30.86
C ALA A 101 14.19 17.73 30.83
N GLN A 102 13.45 18.45 29.97
CA GLN A 102 13.51 19.91 29.88
C GLN A 102 13.20 20.60 31.22
N GLN A 103 12.21 20.11 31.97
CA GLN A 103 11.85 20.67 33.28
C GLN A 103 12.96 20.46 34.32
N ARG A 104 13.60 19.29 34.34
CA ARG A 104 14.71 19.01 35.27
C ARG A 104 15.92 19.91 35.03
N GLU A 105 16.27 20.14 33.77
CA GLU A 105 17.37 21.03 33.41
C GLU A 105 17.09 22.49 33.82
N GLN A 106 15.82 22.91 33.81
CA GLN A 106 15.41 24.24 34.27
C GLN A 106 15.50 24.35 35.80
N ASP A 107 15.05 23.33 36.52
CA ASP A 107 15.12 23.28 38.00
C ASP A 107 16.57 23.23 38.52
N ASP A 108 17.52 22.69 37.75
CA ASP A 108 18.95 22.62 38.11
C ASP A 108 19.71 23.94 37.84
N THR A 109 19.08 24.92 37.18
CA THR A 109 19.72 26.19 36.77
C THR A 109 19.33 27.40 37.64
N ASP A 110 18.32 27.26 38.51
CA ASP A 110 17.86 28.27 39.50
C ASP A 110 18.41 27.99 40.92
#